data_AF-A0A1Q5RT58-F1
#
_entry.id   AF-A0A1Q5RT58-F1
#
_cell.length_a   1.000
_cell.length_b   1.000
_cell.length_c   1.000
_cell.angle_alpha   90.00
_cell.angle_beta   90.00
_cell.angle_gamma   90.00
#
_symmetry.space_group_name_H-M   'P 1'
#
loop_
_entity.id
_entity.type
_entity.pdbx_description
1 polymer ?
#
loop_
_entity_poly.entity_id
_entity_poly.type
_entity_poly.pdbx_seq_one_letter_code
_entity_poly.pdbx_strand_id
1 'polypeptide(L)'
;MRATRALFIRHGAEATPEGRSLRMLREWLSQAQREQFASKGYFDVVGGNTGNQYRIYTGTSANVCEIDKSGRLREGLCFTTIVDLPIGDVMLAQKIALETCEDEVRALARWFTPRSHHFRQTERRR
;
A
#
# COMPACT_ATOMS: atom_id res chain seq x y z
N MET A 1 0.53 -11.79 -32.95
CA MET A 1 -0.08 -12.72 -31.97
C MET A 1 0.36 -12.53 -30.50
N ARG A 2 1.54 -11.97 -30.17
CA ARG A 2 1.98 -11.79 -28.76
C ARG A 2 1.21 -10.69 -27.99
N ALA A 3 0.91 -9.56 -28.63
CA ALA A 3 0.22 -8.43 -27.98
C ALA A 3 -1.23 -8.75 -27.57
N THR A 4 -1.98 -9.45 -28.43
CA THR A 4 -3.37 -9.85 -28.16
C THR A 4 -3.49 -10.80 -26.97
N ARG A 5 -2.53 -11.74 -26.85
CA ARG A 5 -2.45 -12.65 -25.70
C ARG A 5 -2.12 -11.90 -24.40
N ALA A 6 -1.22 -10.91 -24.45
CA ALA A 6 -0.89 -10.08 -23.30
C ALA A 6 -2.09 -9.24 -22.83
N LEU A 7 -2.85 -8.66 -23.77
CA LEU A 7 -4.07 -7.92 -23.49
C LEU A 7 -5.16 -8.82 -22.87
N PHE A 8 -5.35 -10.03 -23.39
CA PHE A 8 -6.32 -10.98 -22.84
C PHE A 8 -5.94 -11.43 -21.41
N ILE A 9 -4.65 -11.74 -21.17
CA ILE A 9 -4.15 -12.08 -19.83
C ILE A 9 -4.35 -10.92 -18.86
N ARG A 10 -4.03 -9.69 -19.31
CA ARG A 10 -4.22 -8.49 -18.50
C ARG A 10 -5.69 -8.25 -18.17
N HIS A 11 -6.58 -8.33 -19.16
CA HIS A 11 -8.02 -8.18 -18.93
C HIS A 11 -8.59 -9.27 -18.02
N GLY A 12 -8.16 -10.51 -18.18
CA GLY A 12 -8.54 -11.61 -17.29
C GLY A 12 -8.05 -11.39 -15.86
N ALA A 13 -6.80 -10.96 -15.68
CA ALA A 13 -6.24 -10.65 -14.37
C ALA A 13 -7.01 -9.49 -13.71
N GLU A 14 -7.30 -8.42 -14.45
CA GLU A 14 -8.08 -7.26 -14.00
C GLU A 14 -9.57 -7.55 -13.80
N ALA A 15 -10.08 -8.73 -14.19
CA ALA A 15 -11.49 -9.10 -13.96
C ALA A 15 -11.74 -9.68 -12.56
N THR A 16 -10.69 -10.14 -11.88
CA THR A 16 -10.77 -10.63 -10.48
C THR A 16 -10.97 -9.48 -9.49
N PRO A 17 -11.55 -9.69 -8.29
CA PRO A 17 -11.59 -8.67 -7.24
C PRO A 17 -10.21 -8.07 -6.94
N GLU A 18 -9.19 -8.92 -6.80
CA GLU A 18 -7.80 -8.52 -6.58
C GLU A 18 -7.28 -7.65 -7.73
N GLY A 19 -7.47 -8.09 -8.97
CA GLY A 19 -7.02 -7.33 -10.14
C GLY A 19 -7.71 -5.98 -10.28
N ARG A 20 -9.02 -5.92 -10.04
CA ARG A 20 -9.78 -4.65 -10.04
C ARG A 20 -9.27 -3.70 -8.96
N SER A 21 -9.07 -4.20 -7.75
CA SER A 21 -8.56 -3.40 -6.63
C SER A 21 -7.17 -2.84 -6.89
N LEU A 22 -6.26 -3.66 -7.44
CA LEU A 22 -4.90 -3.22 -7.78
C LEU A 22 -4.87 -2.25 -8.94
N ARG A 23 -5.79 -2.39 -9.91
CA ARG A 23 -5.96 -1.40 -10.98
C ARG A 23 -6.43 -0.06 -10.41
N MET A 24 -7.47 -0.08 -9.57
CA MET A 24 -8.00 1.13 -8.93
C MET A 24 -6.94 1.81 -8.06
N LEU A 25 -6.19 1.06 -7.26
CA LEU A 25 -5.05 1.59 -6.51
C LEU A 25 -4.08 2.32 -7.45
N ARG A 26 -3.63 1.68 -8.54
CA ARG A 26 -2.68 2.29 -9.50
C ARG A 26 -3.22 3.57 -10.14
N GLU A 27 -4.52 3.64 -10.43
CA GLU A 27 -5.15 4.84 -11.00
C GLU A 27 -5.15 6.02 -10.01
N TRP A 28 -5.20 5.75 -8.71
CA TRP A 28 -5.18 6.76 -7.64
C TRP A 28 -3.77 7.15 -7.16
N LEU A 29 -2.75 6.38 -7.51
CA LEU A 29 -1.37 6.70 -7.15
C LEU A 29 -0.80 7.80 -8.07
N SER A 30 -0.07 8.74 -7.47
CA SER A 30 0.75 9.70 -8.21
C SER A 30 1.79 8.95 -9.07
N GLN A 31 2.38 9.62 -10.07
CA GLN A 31 3.39 8.98 -10.91
C GLN A 31 4.57 8.43 -10.08
N ALA A 32 5.06 9.20 -9.12
CA ALA A 32 6.14 8.78 -8.22
C ALA A 32 5.72 7.57 -7.36
N GLN A 33 4.50 7.58 -6.81
CA GLN A 33 3.98 6.47 -6.01
C GLN A 33 3.79 5.20 -6.86
N ARG A 34 3.33 5.33 -8.11
CA ARG A 34 3.22 4.20 -9.04
C ARG A 34 4.59 3.58 -9.33
N GLU A 35 5.61 4.39 -9.52
CA GLU A 35 6.99 3.93 -9.74
C GLU A 35 7.55 3.22 -8.50
N GLN A 36 7.34 3.77 -7.31
CA GLN A 36 7.68 3.11 -6.05
C GLN A 36 6.96 1.76 -5.93
N PHE A 37 5.65 1.73 -6.17
CA PHE A 37 4.85 0.52 -6.04
C PHE A 37 5.30 -0.57 -7.01
N ALA A 38 5.54 -0.21 -8.27
CA ALA A 38 5.98 -1.15 -9.29
C ALA A 38 7.41 -1.68 -9.04
N SER A 39 8.32 -0.84 -8.55
CA SER A 39 9.73 -1.22 -8.39
C SER A 39 10.06 -1.84 -7.03
N LYS A 40 9.35 -1.43 -5.97
CA LYS A 40 9.68 -1.77 -4.57
C LYS A 40 8.58 -2.51 -3.83
N GLY A 41 7.37 -2.61 -4.39
CA GLY A 41 6.23 -3.25 -3.73
C GLY A 41 5.68 -2.45 -2.54
N TYR A 42 5.97 -1.15 -2.47
CA TYR A 42 5.44 -0.21 -1.50
C TYR A 42 5.34 1.19 -2.12
N PHE A 43 4.60 2.09 -1.51
CA PHE A 43 4.62 3.52 -1.86
C PHE A 43 4.58 4.38 -0.61
N ASP A 44 5.09 5.61 -0.73
CA ASP A 44 5.15 6.57 0.38
C ASP A 44 3.99 7.58 0.25
N VAL A 45 3.43 7.99 1.38
CA VAL A 45 2.33 8.96 1.52
C VAL A 45 2.69 10.01 2.56
N VAL A 46 2.12 11.21 2.44
CA VAL A 46 2.30 12.30 3.39
C VAL A 46 1.02 12.47 4.19
N GLY A 47 1.13 12.46 5.51
CA GLY A 47 0.01 12.69 6.42
C GLY A 47 -0.61 14.06 6.22
N GLY A 48 -1.94 14.13 6.18
CA GLY A 48 -2.69 15.36 5.92
C GLY A 48 -2.55 16.43 7.00
N ASN A 49 -2.30 16.04 8.25
CA ASN A 49 -2.35 16.95 9.41
C ASN A 49 -0.95 17.27 9.93
N THR A 50 -0.10 16.27 10.09
CA THR A 50 1.24 16.40 10.68
C THR A 50 2.34 16.62 9.63
N GLY A 51 2.09 16.22 8.38
CA GLY A 51 3.12 16.16 7.33
C GLY A 51 4.12 15.02 7.49
N ASN A 52 3.87 14.08 8.42
CA ASN A 52 4.68 12.88 8.56
C ASN A 52 4.67 12.04 7.28
N GLN A 53 5.78 11.35 7.01
CA GLN A 53 5.84 10.41 5.89
C GLN A 53 5.51 9.01 6.37
N TYR A 54 4.66 8.32 5.62
CA TYR A 54 4.32 6.93 5.87
C TYR A 54 4.65 6.09 4.65
N ARG A 55 5.11 4.87 4.86
CA ARG A 55 5.33 3.86 3.84
C ARG A 55 4.26 2.78 3.96
N ILE A 56 3.55 2.53 2.86
CA ILE A 56 2.54 1.48 2.74
C ILE A 56 3.11 0.35 1.89
N TYR A 57 3.45 -0.77 2.53
CA TYR A 57 3.88 -1.99 1.88
C TYR A 57 2.69 -2.78 1.34
N THR A 58 2.93 -3.61 0.31
CA THR A 58 1.90 -4.52 -0.20
C THR A 58 1.47 -5.49 0.90
N GLY A 59 0.18 -5.50 1.21
CA GLY A 59 -0.42 -6.35 2.24
C GLY A 59 -1.72 -5.76 2.77
N THR A 60 -2.36 -6.47 3.68
CA THR A 60 -3.63 -6.06 4.31
C THR A 60 -3.51 -5.71 5.78
N SER A 61 -2.39 -6.06 6.43
CA SER A 61 -2.16 -5.82 7.86
C SER A 61 -0.68 -5.62 8.15
N ALA A 62 -0.39 -4.91 9.24
CA ALA A 62 0.98 -4.59 9.69
C ALA A 62 1.90 -4.09 8.55
N ASN A 63 1.32 -3.34 7.59
CA ASN A 63 1.96 -2.97 6.34
C ASN A 63 2.20 -1.45 6.23
N VAL A 64 1.87 -0.67 7.25
CA VAL A 64 2.09 0.77 7.28
C VAL A 64 3.17 1.10 8.32
N CYS A 65 4.12 1.95 7.96
CA CYS A 65 5.13 2.47 8.89
C CYS A 65 5.35 3.96 8.69
N GLU A 66 5.42 4.73 9.77
CA GLU A 66 6.02 6.07 9.72
C GLU A 66 7.51 5.94 9.37
N ILE A 67 8.00 6.82 8.51
CA ILE A 67 9.41 6.90 8.11
C ILE A 67 9.98 8.28 8.44
N ASP A 68 11.25 8.31 8.86
CA ASP A 68 11.97 9.56 9.06
C ASP A 68 12.46 10.17 7.73
N LYS A 69 13.07 11.36 7.80
CA LYS A 69 13.63 12.06 6.64
C LYS A 69 14.74 11.29 5.92
N SER A 70 15.35 10.30 6.56
CA SER A 70 16.34 9.40 5.97
C SER A 70 15.74 8.12 5.39
N GLY A 71 14.41 7.97 5.46
CA GLY A 71 13.67 6.81 5.00
C GLY A 71 13.72 5.61 5.94
N ARG A 72 14.17 5.79 7.19
CA ARG A 72 14.21 4.72 8.21
C ARG A 72 12.84 4.59 8.88
N LEU A 73 12.45 3.35 9.15
CA LEU A 73 11.19 3.04 9.82
C LEU A 73 11.26 3.50 11.27
N ARG A 74 10.22 4.19 11.73
CA ARG A 74 10.07 4.63 13.13
C ARG A 74 9.07 3.74 13.85
N GLU A 75 7.80 3.88 13.50
CA GLU A 75 6.68 3.20 14.16
C GLU A 75 5.78 2.55 13.12
N GLY A 76 5.29 1.36 13.44
CA GLY A 76 4.36 0.61 12.61
C GLY A 76 2.93 0.88 13.03
N LEU A 77 2.03 1.04 12.05
CA LEU A 77 0.60 1.20 12.23
C LEU A 77 -0.12 0.01 11.61
N CYS A 78 -0.96 -0.66 12.38
CA CYS A 78 -1.77 -1.78 11.89
C CYS A 78 -3.26 -1.42 11.91
N PHE A 79 -3.85 -1.44 10.72
CA PHE A 79 -5.29 -1.31 10.49
C PHE A 79 -5.82 -2.70 10.12
N THR A 80 -6.40 -3.41 11.08
CA THR A 80 -6.94 -4.76 10.81
C THR A 80 -8.36 -4.63 10.29
N THR A 81 -8.64 -5.21 9.12
CA THR A 81 -9.99 -5.31 8.59
C THR A 81 -10.73 -6.46 9.28
N ILE A 82 -12.04 -6.29 9.51
CA ILE A 82 -12.89 -7.34 10.11
C ILE A 82 -13.12 -8.49 9.11
N VAL A 83 -13.09 -8.17 7.82
CA VAL A 83 -13.30 -9.11 6.71
C VAL A 83 -12.09 -9.11 5.79
N ASP A 84 -11.94 -10.20 5.03
CA ASP A 84 -10.95 -10.29 3.97
C ASP A 84 -11.35 -9.37 2.81
N LEU A 85 -10.50 -8.39 2.52
CA LEU A 85 -10.68 -7.43 1.43
C LEU A 85 -9.53 -7.57 0.43
N PRO A 86 -9.78 -7.29 -0.86
CA PRO A 86 -8.72 -7.24 -1.86
C PRO A 86 -7.60 -6.27 -1.46
N ILE A 87 -6.34 -6.71 -1.64
CA ILE A 87 -5.15 -5.95 -1.18
C ILE A 87 -5.15 -4.51 -1.70
N GLY A 88 -5.53 -4.28 -2.97
CA GLY A 88 -5.53 -2.96 -3.56
C GLY A 88 -6.50 -1.99 -2.87
N ASP A 89 -7.67 -2.49 -2.44
CA ASP A 89 -8.70 -1.69 -1.77
C ASP A 89 -8.24 -1.33 -0.35
N VAL A 90 -7.63 -2.28 0.36
CA VAL A 90 -7.06 -2.03 1.70
C VAL A 90 -5.97 -0.98 1.63
N MET A 91 -5.00 -1.14 0.72
CA MET A 91 -3.91 -0.18 0.56
C MET A 91 -4.40 1.22 0.13
N LEU A 92 -5.41 1.28 -0.75
CA LEU A 92 -6.01 2.55 -1.17
C LEU A 92 -6.75 3.23 -0.02
N ALA A 93 -7.54 2.48 0.76
CA ALA A 93 -8.22 3.01 1.94
C ALA A 93 -7.22 3.54 2.98
N GLN A 94 -6.12 2.83 3.21
CA GLN A 94 -5.03 3.28 4.10
C GLN A 94 -4.39 4.58 3.59
N LYS A 95 -4.11 4.70 2.29
CA LYS A 95 -3.60 5.93 1.68
C LYS A 95 -4.55 7.11 1.93
N ILE A 96 -5.82 6.95 1.56
CA ILE A 96 -6.83 8.01 1.70
C ILE A 96 -6.94 8.42 3.17
N ALA A 97 -7.06 7.45 4.09
CA ALA A 97 -7.20 7.74 5.51
C ALA A 97 -6.00 8.52 6.09
N LEU A 98 -4.76 8.18 5.70
CA LEU A 98 -3.58 8.93 6.15
C LEU A 98 -3.50 10.34 5.55
N GLU A 99 -3.92 10.51 4.30
CA GLU A 99 -3.87 11.81 3.61
C GLU A 99 -5.02 12.75 4.02
N THR A 100 -6.15 12.23 4.49
CA THR A 100 -7.36 13.05 4.78
C THR A 100 -7.81 13.06 6.23
N CYS A 101 -7.47 12.02 7.01
CA CYS A 101 -7.99 11.77 8.35
C CYS A 101 -6.88 11.24 9.28
N GLU A 102 -5.69 11.87 9.19
CA GLU A 102 -4.47 11.34 9.79
C GLU A 102 -4.61 11.13 11.31
N ASP A 103 -5.13 12.13 12.02
CA ASP A 103 -5.20 12.05 13.48
C ASP A 103 -6.20 10.97 13.94
N GLU A 104 -7.36 10.85 13.27
CA GLU A 104 -8.33 9.81 13.59
C GLU A 104 -7.76 8.42 13.32
N VAL A 105 -7.11 8.23 12.17
CA VAL A 105 -6.60 6.91 11.80
C VAL A 105 -5.46 6.49 12.72
N ARG A 106 -4.58 7.41 13.14
CA ARG A 106 -3.50 7.15 14.10
C ARG A 106 -4.04 6.79 15.48
N ALA A 107 -5.12 7.43 15.93
CA ALA A 107 -5.76 7.12 17.21
C ALA A 107 -6.36 5.71 17.25
N LEU A 108 -6.83 5.20 16.10
CA LEU A 108 -7.41 3.86 15.96
C LEU A 108 -6.38 2.75 15.70
N ALA A 109 -5.18 3.11 15.23
CA ALA A 109 -4.17 2.14 14.82
C ALA A 109 -3.65 1.31 16.00
N ARG A 110 -3.43 0.02 15.77
CA ARG A 110 -2.60 -0.79 16.67
C ARG A 110 -1.14 -0.56 16.32
N TRP A 111 -0.40 0.03 17.26
CA TRP A 111 1.02 0.34 17.10
C TRP A 111 1.90 -0.90 17.25
N PHE A 112 2.99 -0.96 16.48
CA PHE A 112 3.99 -2.02 16.60
C PHE A 112 5.40 -1.50 16.27
N THR A 113 6.42 -2.16 16.79
CA THR A 113 7.82 -1.88 16.40
C THR A 113 8.14 -2.58 15.08
N PRO A 114 8.43 -1.84 14.00
CA PRO A 114 8.73 -2.45 12.72
C PRO A 114 10.03 -3.25 12.79
N ARG A 115 9.98 -4.54 12.44
CA ARG A 115 11.18 -5.35 12.26
C ARG A 115 11.44 -5.56 10.78
N SER A 116 12.70 -5.48 10.36
CA SER A 116 13.13 -5.54 8.96
C SER A 116 12.66 -6.77 8.17
N HIS A 117 12.29 -7.88 8.83
CA HIS A 117 11.72 -9.06 8.18
C HIS A 117 10.24 -8.95 7.81
N HIS A 118 9.44 -8.09 8.47
CA HIS A 118 8.01 -7.93 8.19
C HIS A 118 7.75 -7.47 6.74
N PHE A 119 8.72 -6.77 6.15
CA PHE A 119 8.57 -6.10 4.87
C PHE A 119 9.38 -6.73 3.73
N ARG A 120 10.11 -7.84 3.98
CA ARG A 120 10.90 -8.55 2.95
C ARG A 120 10.07 -9.45 2.04
N GLN A 121 8.80 -9.72 2.36
CA GLN A 121 7.98 -10.67 1.59
C GLN A 121 7.58 -10.13 0.20
N THR A 122 7.66 -8.83 -0.03
CA THR A 122 7.33 -8.18 -1.31
C THR A 122 8.42 -8.29 -2.39
N GLU A 123 9.67 -8.59 -2.03
CA GLU A 123 10.78 -8.62 -3.00
C GLU A 123 11.00 -10.01 -3.65
N ARG A 124 10.41 -11.08 -3.11
CA ARG A 124 10.75 -12.47 -3.48
C ARG A 124 9.84 -13.16 -4.50
N ARG A 125 8.85 -12.45 -5.07
CA ARG A 125 8.01 -12.99 -6.16
C ARG A 125 8.33 -12.25 -7.47
N ARG A 126 9.51 -12.50 -8.02
CA ARG A 126 9.84 -12.25 -9.43
C ARG A 126 10.01 -13.57 -10.14
#